data_AF-A0ABD5L3A7-F1
#
_entry.id   AF-A0ABD5L3A7-F1
#
_cell.length_a   1.000
_cell.length_b   1.000
_cell.length_c   1.000
_cell.angle_alpha   90.00
_cell.angle_beta   90.00
_cell.angle_gamma   90.00
#
_symmetry.space_group_name_H-M   'P 1'
#
loop_
_entity.id
_entity.type
_entity.pdbx_description
1 polymer ?
#
loop_
_entity_poly.entity_id
_entity_poly.type
_entity_poly.pdbx_seq_one_letter_code
_entity_poly.pdbx_strand_id
1 'polypeptide(L)'
;MRVFGLKVVLLSLSMVAAYAQAQVINKNNPPEYQSFKYNYSEMIELANENRLPHRIFYKTPSTGENAEWFDAVKQGDLVKVKKMVANGQNIEAKDTGSLDQTALGWAAFIGDEEMVDYLISQNANLWATDKGDVYNVLKSAVLGNNVNVVKKIHNLMKKDVDLNDQTLESDGETLVMVAASNNRLDIVKYLLSQGADINRSTTTDDKTYPSYDQSALTYACKNNLPDMQKLLIANGALNHRTGKPSCDE
;
A
#
# COMPACT_ATOMS: atom_id res chain seq x y z
N MET A 1 -47.46 34.52 47.57
CA MET A 1 -47.55 34.73 46.10
C MET A 1 -46.19 35.18 45.60
N ARG A 2 -45.62 34.39 44.68
CA ARG A 2 -44.35 34.45 43.93
C ARG A 2 -43.34 35.58 44.20
N VAL A 3 -42.09 35.17 44.45
CA VAL A 3 -40.87 35.98 44.52
C VAL A 3 -39.80 35.31 43.64
N PHE A 4 -39.35 36.10 42.66
CA PHE A 4 -38.03 36.15 42.01
C PHE A 4 -37.57 35.07 41.03
N GLY A 5 -37.23 35.56 39.83
CA GLY A 5 -36.49 34.83 38.81
C GLY A 5 -34.99 34.79 39.13
N LEU A 6 -34.36 33.71 38.70
CA LEU A 6 -32.91 33.60 38.59
C LEU A 6 -32.57 33.30 37.13
N LYS A 7 -31.81 34.21 36.53
CA LYS A 7 -31.13 34.02 35.24
C LYS A 7 -30.20 32.82 35.36
N VAL A 8 -30.42 31.78 34.56
CA VAL A 8 -29.43 30.73 34.37
C VAL A 8 -28.39 31.26 33.38
N VAL A 9 -27.17 31.41 33.89
CA VAL A 9 -25.98 31.84 33.16
C VAL A 9 -25.55 30.72 32.21
N LEU A 10 -25.37 31.07 30.94
CA LEU A 10 -24.71 30.26 29.92
C LEU A 10 -23.27 29.96 30.35
N LEU A 11 -22.93 28.68 30.50
CA LEU A 11 -21.55 28.20 30.53
C LEU A 11 -21.31 27.39 29.24
N SER A 12 -20.73 28.07 28.27
CA SER A 12 -20.14 27.47 27.08
C SER A 12 -18.90 26.66 27.49
N LEU A 13 -18.97 25.33 27.44
CA LEU A 13 -17.77 24.51 27.37
C LEU A 13 -17.45 24.30 25.88
N SER A 14 -16.63 25.21 25.34
CA SER A 14 -15.87 24.92 24.13
C SER A 14 -14.82 23.86 24.46
N MET A 15 -15.06 22.61 24.05
CA MET A 15 -14.00 21.62 23.88
C MET A 15 -13.12 22.09 22.72
N VAL A 16 -12.18 22.98 23.00
CA VAL A 16 -11.00 23.12 22.15
C VAL A 16 -10.09 21.98 22.56
N ALA A 17 -10.29 20.82 21.93
CA ALA A 17 -9.25 19.80 21.89
C ALA A 17 -7.99 20.49 21.35
N ALA A 18 -6.96 20.60 22.18
CA ALA A 18 -5.66 21.07 21.76
C ALA A 18 -5.08 20.01 20.81
N TYR A 19 -5.47 20.07 19.54
CA TYR A 19 -4.69 19.46 18.47
C TYR A 19 -3.35 20.18 18.51
N ALA A 20 -2.31 19.52 19.01
CA ALA A 20 -0.96 19.90 18.64
C ALA A 20 -0.97 20.01 17.11
N GLN A 21 -0.72 21.21 16.58
CA GLN A 21 -0.72 21.41 15.15
C GLN A 21 0.26 20.41 14.55
N ALA A 22 -0.26 19.45 13.77
CA ALA A 22 0.58 18.47 13.10
C ALA A 22 1.65 19.23 12.32
N GLN A 23 2.89 18.73 12.37
CA GLN A 23 3.99 19.37 11.68
C GLN A 23 3.65 19.52 10.19
N VAL A 24 3.80 20.74 9.66
CA VAL A 24 3.63 20.99 8.22
C VAL A 24 4.88 20.49 7.50
N ILE A 25 4.72 19.40 6.73
CA ILE A 25 5.76 18.81 5.89
C ILE A 25 5.61 19.28 4.44
N ASN A 26 4.42 19.18 3.86
CA ASN A 26 4.13 19.61 2.49
C ASN A 26 3.03 20.68 2.46
N LYS A 27 3.45 21.95 2.37
CA LYS A 27 2.55 23.12 2.32
C LYS A 27 1.66 23.19 1.08
N ASN A 28 1.98 22.44 0.02
CA ASN A 28 1.20 22.43 -1.22
C ASN A 28 0.00 21.47 -1.16
N ASN A 29 -0.05 20.60 -0.15
CA ASN A 29 -1.22 19.77 0.11
C ASN A 29 -2.37 20.59 0.68
N PRO A 30 -3.63 20.12 0.53
CA PRO A 30 -4.75 20.66 1.29
C PRO A 30 -4.46 20.65 2.80
N PRO A 31 -5.00 21.59 3.59
CA PRO A 31 -4.63 21.78 5.00
C PRO A 31 -4.60 20.51 5.84
N GLU A 32 -5.57 19.61 5.64
CA GLU A 32 -5.70 18.33 6.37
C GLU A 32 -4.57 17.32 6.07
N TYR A 33 -3.86 17.47 4.95
CA TYR A 33 -2.82 16.54 4.48
C TYR A 33 -1.42 17.17 4.46
N GLN A 34 -1.25 18.34 5.08
CA GLN A 34 0.05 19.03 5.12
C GLN A 34 1.10 18.30 5.93
N SER A 35 0.71 17.35 6.80
CA SER A 35 1.65 16.51 7.54
C SER A 35 2.26 15.37 6.72
N PHE A 36 1.85 15.16 5.47
CA PHE A 36 2.41 14.12 4.61
C PHE A 36 3.52 14.69 3.72
N LYS A 37 4.63 13.96 3.61
CA LYS A 37 5.72 14.22 2.64
C LYS A 37 5.21 14.18 1.19
N TYR A 38 4.29 13.27 0.88
CA TYR A 38 3.78 13.00 -0.46
C TYR A 38 2.73 14.01 -0.92
N ASN A 39 2.62 14.24 -2.23
CA ASN A 39 1.55 15.09 -2.74
C ASN A 39 0.20 14.37 -2.64
N TYR A 40 -0.85 15.10 -2.31
CA TYR A 40 -2.20 14.54 -2.14
C TYR A 40 -2.68 13.73 -3.36
N SER A 41 -2.40 14.22 -4.57
CA SER A 41 -2.73 13.50 -5.81
C SER A 41 -2.00 12.16 -5.94
N GLU A 42 -0.72 12.10 -5.56
CA GLU A 42 0.08 10.87 -5.60
C GLU A 42 -0.43 9.87 -4.56
N MET A 43 -0.78 10.33 -3.35
CA MET A 43 -1.35 9.46 -2.32
C MET A 43 -2.67 8.83 -2.77
N ILE A 44 -3.55 9.62 -3.38
CA ILE A 44 -4.83 9.16 -3.93
C ILE A 44 -4.60 8.19 -5.10
N GLU A 45 -3.68 8.49 -6.00
CA GLU A 45 -3.36 7.59 -7.10
C GLU A 45 -2.78 6.26 -6.60
N LEU A 46 -1.93 6.31 -5.57
CA LEU A 46 -1.30 5.15 -4.95
C LEU A 46 -2.34 4.27 -4.23
N ALA A 47 -3.15 4.86 -3.36
CA ALA A 47 -4.09 4.18 -2.49
C ALA A 47 -5.51 4.76 -2.63
N ASN A 48 -6.25 4.32 -3.65
CA ASN A 48 -7.63 4.76 -3.90
C ASN A 48 -8.65 3.66 -3.56
N GLU A 49 -9.89 4.11 -3.32
CA GLU A 49 -11.06 3.27 -2.99
C GLU A 49 -11.40 2.22 -4.05
N ASN A 50 -11.00 2.41 -5.32
CA ASN A 50 -11.33 1.48 -6.39
C ASN A 50 -10.35 0.31 -6.52
N ARG A 51 -9.07 0.51 -6.19
CA ARG A 51 -8.01 -0.51 -6.32
C ARG A 51 -7.57 -1.07 -4.97
N LEU A 52 -7.37 -0.20 -3.98
CA LEU A 52 -6.84 -0.56 -2.66
C LEU A 52 -7.67 0.09 -1.54
N PRO A 53 -8.98 -0.23 -1.44
CA PRO A 53 -9.88 0.38 -0.45
C PRO A 53 -9.45 0.14 1.01
N HIS A 54 -8.67 -0.90 1.27
CA HIS A 54 -8.22 -1.29 2.60
C HIS A 54 -6.84 -0.72 2.98
N ARG A 55 -6.18 0.08 2.11
CA ARG A 55 -4.83 0.66 2.36
C ARG A 55 -4.77 2.17 2.19
N ILE A 56 -5.88 2.87 2.45
CA ILE A 56 -5.98 4.32 2.32
C ILE A 56 -5.33 5.02 3.52
N PHE A 57 -4.01 5.09 3.47
CA PHE A 57 -3.15 5.49 4.59
C PHE A 57 -3.27 6.98 5.00
N TYR A 58 -3.78 7.83 4.11
CA TYR A 58 -3.90 9.27 4.32
C TYR A 58 -5.28 9.73 4.82
N LYS A 59 -6.29 8.85 4.84
CA LYS A 59 -7.67 9.23 5.17
C LYS A 59 -7.95 9.28 6.67
N THR A 60 -7.30 8.41 7.45
CA THR A 60 -7.54 8.32 8.90
C THR A 60 -6.23 8.09 9.63
N PRO A 61 -5.97 8.82 10.74
CA PRO A 61 -4.84 8.55 11.60
C PRO A 61 -4.85 7.10 12.09
N SER A 62 -3.67 6.58 12.38
CA SER A 62 -3.49 5.28 13.03
C SER A 62 -4.15 5.30 14.41
N THR A 63 -4.49 4.12 14.92
CA THR A 63 -5.09 3.97 16.26
C THR A 63 -4.33 2.93 17.08
N GLY A 64 -4.56 2.94 18.39
CA GLY A 64 -3.90 2.01 19.32
C GLY A 64 -2.56 2.50 19.84
N GLU A 65 -1.85 1.62 20.55
CA GLU A 65 -0.60 1.94 21.27
C GLU A 65 0.52 2.45 20.35
N ASN A 66 0.60 1.93 19.13
CA ASN A 66 1.62 2.30 18.15
C ASN A 66 1.11 3.35 17.13
N ALA A 67 0.03 4.06 17.42
CA ALA A 67 -0.56 5.00 16.47
C ALA A 67 0.43 6.08 15.99
N GLU A 68 1.15 6.71 16.93
CA GLU A 68 2.11 7.76 16.60
C GLU A 68 3.27 7.25 15.73
N TRP A 69 3.68 5.99 15.94
CA TRP A 69 4.71 5.34 15.15
C TRP A 69 4.27 5.17 13.70
N PHE A 70 3.07 4.65 13.48
CA PHE A 70 2.54 4.44 12.14
C PHE A 70 2.14 5.73 11.44
N ASP A 71 1.68 6.75 12.17
CA ASP A 71 1.46 8.07 11.59
C ASP A 71 2.76 8.67 11.07
N ALA A 72 3.86 8.59 11.83
CA ALA A 72 5.17 9.05 11.39
C ALA A 72 5.66 8.31 10.13
N VAL A 73 5.48 6.98 10.09
CA VAL A 73 5.83 6.16 8.91
C VAL A 73 4.99 6.55 7.70
N LYS A 74 3.66 6.62 7.84
CA LYS A 74 2.73 6.96 6.75
C LYS A 74 2.92 8.38 6.22
N GLN A 75 3.34 9.30 7.09
CA GLN A 75 3.64 10.69 6.74
C GLN A 75 5.02 10.86 6.07
N GLY A 76 5.90 9.85 6.14
CA GLY A 76 7.29 9.95 5.67
C GLY A 76 8.18 10.79 6.59
N ASP A 77 7.83 10.93 7.87
CA ASP A 77 8.62 11.66 8.86
C ASP A 77 9.77 10.79 9.39
N LEU A 78 10.79 10.62 8.56
CA LEU A 78 11.97 9.81 8.86
C LEU A 78 12.72 10.31 10.11
N VAL A 79 12.69 11.62 10.39
CA VAL A 79 13.33 12.20 11.57
C VAL A 79 12.64 11.71 12.84
N LYS A 80 11.31 11.77 12.88
CA LYS A 80 10.53 11.26 14.00
C LYS A 80 10.66 9.75 14.15
N VAL A 81 10.59 8.98 13.05
CA VAL A 81 10.81 7.53 13.07
C VAL A 81 12.17 7.19 13.69
N LYS A 82 13.26 7.84 13.24
CA LYS A 82 14.61 7.63 13.82
C LYS A 82 14.65 7.90 15.32
N LYS A 83 14.01 8.98 15.77
CA LYS A 83 13.92 9.31 17.20
C LYS A 83 13.13 8.27 18.01
N MET A 84 12.03 7.76 17.47
CA MET A 84 11.23 6.73 18.15
C MET A 84 12.01 5.41 18.26
N VAL A 85 12.70 4.99 17.20
CA VAL A 85 13.60 3.81 17.25
C VAL A 85 14.71 3.99 18.28
N ALA A 86 15.36 5.15 18.33
CA ALA A 86 16.38 5.45 19.34
C ALA A 86 15.84 5.39 20.80
N ASN A 87 14.53 5.59 20.98
CA ASN A 87 13.83 5.49 22.26
C ASN A 87 13.21 4.10 22.51
N GLY A 88 13.57 3.08 21.73
CA GLY A 88 13.14 1.70 21.95
C GLY A 88 11.82 1.32 21.29
N GLN A 89 11.33 2.08 20.30
CA GLN A 89 10.18 1.66 19.50
C GLN A 89 10.41 0.27 18.89
N ASN A 90 9.44 -0.62 19.07
CA ASN A 90 9.45 -1.93 18.42
C ASN A 90 9.27 -1.75 16.90
N ILE A 91 10.29 -2.11 16.12
CA ILE A 91 10.29 -2.03 14.65
C ILE A 91 9.26 -2.97 14.02
N GLU A 92 9.04 -4.12 14.65
CA GLU A 92 8.09 -5.15 14.23
C GLU A 92 6.70 -4.95 14.83
N ALA A 93 6.43 -3.77 15.40
CA ALA A 93 5.07 -3.39 15.76
C ALA A 93 4.13 -3.56 14.55
N LYS A 94 2.87 -3.83 14.85
CA LYS A 94 1.82 -4.10 13.87
C LYS A 94 0.78 -2.98 13.92
N ASP A 95 0.44 -2.41 12.77
CA ASP A 95 -0.62 -1.40 12.65
C ASP A 95 -1.96 -2.12 12.72
N THR A 96 -2.41 -2.43 13.94
CA THR A 96 -3.62 -3.23 14.16
C THR A 96 -4.88 -2.54 13.64
N GLY A 97 -4.86 -1.21 13.50
CA GLY A 97 -5.91 -0.43 12.87
C GLY A 97 -5.92 -0.54 11.34
N SER A 98 -4.84 -1.05 10.75
CA SER A 98 -4.62 -1.17 9.32
C SER A 98 -4.06 -2.54 8.94
N LEU A 99 -4.81 -3.58 9.28
CA LEU A 99 -4.55 -4.97 8.85
C LEU A 99 -3.23 -5.56 9.35
N ASP A 100 -2.67 -5.07 10.46
CA ASP A 100 -1.41 -5.58 11.04
C ASP A 100 -0.18 -5.36 10.13
N GLN A 101 -0.17 -4.30 9.31
CA GLN A 101 0.99 -3.97 8.49
C GLN A 101 2.17 -3.48 9.36
N THR A 102 3.41 -3.86 9.02
CA THR A 102 4.61 -3.36 9.71
C THR A 102 5.07 -2.02 9.14
N ALA A 103 5.98 -1.34 9.83
CA ALA A 103 6.56 -0.09 9.34
C ALA A 103 7.26 -0.27 7.99
N LEU A 104 8.00 -1.38 7.81
CA LEU A 104 8.67 -1.67 6.55
C LEU A 104 7.66 -1.97 5.45
N GLY A 105 6.58 -2.71 5.75
CA GLY A 105 5.49 -2.93 4.80
C GLY A 105 4.86 -1.62 4.35
N TRP A 106 4.59 -0.69 5.28
CA TRP A 106 4.05 0.64 4.96
C TRP A 106 5.00 1.47 4.10
N ALA A 107 6.27 1.58 4.52
CA ALA A 107 7.30 2.30 3.77
C ALA A 107 7.48 1.73 2.36
N ALA A 108 7.43 0.41 2.22
CA ALA A 108 7.54 -0.27 0.94
C ALA A 108 6.34 0.02 0.01
N PHE A 109 5.13 -0.05 0.55
CA PHE A 109 3.90 0.28 -0.19
C PHE A 109 3.86 1.75 -0.62
N ILE A 110 4.20 2.65 0.29
CA ILE A 110 4.20 4.10 0.04
C ILE A 110 5.31 4.50 -0.95
N GLY A 111 6.40 3.73 -0.99
CA GLY A 111 7.52 3.97 -1.88
C GLY A 111 8.58 4.91 -1.31
N ASP A 112 8.68 5.01 0.02
CA ASP A 112 9.65 5.87 0.71
C ASP A 112 11.03 5.21 0.76
N GLU A 113 11.85 5.45 -0.27
CA GLU A 113 13.15 4.79 -0.41
C GLU A 113 14.06 4.98 0.81
N GLU A 114 14.09 6.19 1.39
CA GLU A 114 14.93 6.51 2.56
C GLU A 114 14.44 5.81 3.83
N MET A 115 13.11 5.73 4.02
CA MET A 115 12.51 5.02 5.15
C MET A 115 12.75 3.51 5.02
N VAL A 116 12.60 2.96 3.80
CA VAL A 116 12.91 1.55 3.51
C VAL A 116 14.37 1.25 3.83
N ASP A 117 15.30 2.08 3.35
CA ASP A 117 16.73 1.92 3.65
C ASP A 117 17.02 1.96 5.14
N TYR A 118 16.41 2.91 5.84
CA TYR A 118 16.57 3.01 7.28
C TYR A 118 16.01 1.77 8.00
N LEU A 119 14.77 1.36 7.73
CA LEU A 119 14.15 0.21 8.41
C LEU A 119 14.91 -1.09 8.14
N ILE A 120 15.38 -1.32 6.91
CA ILE A 120 16.24 -2.46 6.57
C ILE A 120 17.57 -2.39 7.34
N SER A 121 18.19 -1.20 7.47
CA SER A 121 19.41 -1.04 8.28
C SER A 121 19.21 -1.36 9.77
N GLN A 122 17.97 -1.31 10.24
CA GLN A 122 17.59 -1.69 11.60
C GLN A 122 17.11 -3.15 11.70
N ASN A 123 17.38 -3.97 10.68
CA ASN A 123 17.00 -5.39 10.59
C ASN A 123 15.48 -5.65 10.58
N ALA A 124 14.68 -4.72 10.01
CA ALA A 124 13.26 -4.96 9.81
C ALA A 124 13.02 -6.23 8.96
N ASN A 125 12.01 -7.02 9.31
CA ASN A 125 11.75 -8.32 8.70
C ASN A 125 11.18 -8.19 7.27
N LEU A 126 11.94 -8.64 6.28
CA LEU A 126 11.50 -8.69 4.87
C LEU A 126 10.35 -9.67 4.61
N TRP A 127 10.15 -10.65 5.50
CA TRP A 127 9.10 -11.67 5.43
C TRP A 127 7.87 -11.32 6.28
N ALA A 128 7.75 -10.07 6.71
CA ALA A 128 6.59 -9.62 7.46
C ALA A 128 5.31 -9.74 6.62
N THR A 129 4.28 -10.35 7.20
CA THR A 129 2.95 -10.48 6.62
C THR A 129 1.97 -9.47 7.22
N ASP A 130 0.83 -9.30 6.57
CA ASP A 130 -0.34 -8.60 7.11
C ASP A 130 -1.64 -9.35 6.79
N LYS A 131 -2.78 -8.82 7.21
CA LYS A 131 -4.13 -9.40 7.04
C LYS A 131 -4.83 -8.98 5.74
N GLY A 132 -4.15 -8.28 4.85
CA GLY A 132 -4.68 -7.74 3.59
C GLY A 132 -3.96 -8.25 2.35
N ASP A 133 -3.71 -9.56 2.24
CA ASP A 133 -3.07 -10.18 1.07
C ASP A 133 -1.62 -9.68 0.87
N VAL A 134 -0.83 -9.75 1.95
CA VAL A 134 0.62 -9.55 1.92
C VAL A 134 1.29 -10.71 2.65
N TYR A 135 1.89 -11.59 1.87
CA TYR A 135 2.72 -12.71 2.37
C TYR A 135 4.19 -12.33 2.63
N ASN A 136 4.67 -11.18 2.11
CA ASN A 136 5.96 -10.58 2.45
C ASN A 136 6.03 -9.12 1.97
N VAL A 137 7.08 -8.41 2.38
CA VAL A 137 7.25 -6.97 2.06
C VAL A 137 7.40 -6.73 0.55
N LEU A 138 7.84 -7.71 -0.25
CA LEU A 138 7.90 -7.57 -1.70
C LEU A 138 6.50 -7.38 -2.31
N LYS A 139 5.49 -8.12 -1.85
CA LYS A 139 4.09 -7.88 -2.26
C LYS A 139 3.62 -6.47 -1.88
N SER A 140 3.95 -5.97 -0.68
CA SER A 140 3.66 -4.57 -0.31
C SER A 140 4.29 -3.57 -1.28
N ALA A 141 5.56 -3.74 -1.66
CA ALA A 141 6.24 -2.89 -2.62
C ALA A 141 5.59 -2.93 -4.02
N VAL A 142 5.12 -4.10 -4.44
CA VAL A 142 4.45 -4.31 -5.73
C VAL A 142 3.04 -3.71 -5.77
N LEU A 143 2.30 -3.71 -4.65
CA LEU A 143 1.06 -2.96 -4.50
C LEU A 143 1.29 -1.43 -4.61
N GLY A 144 2.47 -0.99 -4.18
CA GLY A 144 2.97 0.37 -4.32
C GLY A 144 3.29 0.75 -5.77
N ASN A 145 3.88 1.93 -5.99
CA ASN A 145 4.22 2.43 -7.35
C ASN A 145 5.71 2.73 -7.55
N ASN A 146 6.57 2.45 -6.56
CA ASN A 146 8.00 2.74 -6.66
C ASN A 146 8.81 1.49 -7.06
N VAL A 147 9.22 1.44 -8.34
CA VAL A 147 10.01 0.32 -8.88
C VAL A 147 11.39 0.16 -8.21
N ASN A 148 11.98 1.23 -7.67
CA ASN A 148 13.28 1.15 -6.99
C ASN A 148 13.16 0.40 -5.67
N VAL A 149 12.07 0.61 -4.93
CA VAL A 149 11.76 -0.15 -3.71
C VAL A 149 11.54 -1.63 -4.04
N VAL A 150 10.78 -1.94 -5.10
CA VAL A 150 10.61 -3.33 -5.58
C VAL A 150 11.95 -3.95 -5.94
N LYS A 151 12.79 -3.26 -6.71
CA LYS A 151 14.14 -3.71 -7.08
C LYS A 151 14.99 -4.01 -5.84
N LYS A 152 14.99 -3.11 -4.86
CA LYS A 152 15.78 -3.24 -3.63
C LYS A 152 15.35 -4.46 -2.83
N ILE A 153 14.07 -4.58 -2.51
CA ILE A 153 13.54 -5.70 -1.71
C ILE A 153 13.70 -7.02 -2.47
N HIS A 154 13.35 -7.05 -3.76
CA HIS A 154 13.53 -8.24 -4.58
C HIS A 154 15.00 -8.69 -4.58
N ASN A 155 15.96 -7.78 -4.78
CA ASN A 155 17.39 -8.14 -4.78
C ASN A 155 17.88 -8.74 -3.46
N LEU A 156 17.30 -8.33 -2.33
CA LEU A 156 17.64 -8.88 -1.01
C LEU A 156 17.04 -10.28 -0.81
N MET A 157 15.89 -10.57 -1.43
CA MET A 157 15.16 -11.82 -1.27
C MET A 157 15.31 -12.80 -2.45
N LYS A 158 15.95 -12.41 -3.55
CA LYS A 158 15.90 -13.11 -4.86
C LYS A 158 16.38 -14.56 -4.86
N LYS A 159 17.07 -15.01 -3.81
CA LYS A 159 17.49 -16.41 -3.67
C LYS A 159 16.34 -17.31 -3.19
N ASP A 160 15.37 -16.71 -2.52
CA ASP A 160 14.33 -17.40 -1.76
C ASP A 160 12.91 -17.07 -2.30
N VAL A 161 12.82 -16.25 -3.35
CA VAL A 161 11.56 -15.84 -3.97
C VAL A 161 11.51 -16.32 -5.42
N ASP A 162 10.47 -17.10 -5.73
CA ASP A 162 10.05 -17.38 -7.10
C ASP A 162 8.92 -16.41 -7.48
N LEU A 163 9.14 -15.61 -8.52
CA LEU A 163 8.15 -14.64 -9.02
C LEU A 163 6.89 -15.29 -9.61
N ASN A 164 6.95 -16.60 -9.87
CA ASN A 164 5.88 -17.39 -10.47
C ASN A 164 5.19 -18.33 -9.49
N ASP A 165 5.52 -18.25 -8.19
CA ASP A 165 4.89 -19.06 -7.15
C ASP A 165 3.43 -18.65 -6.97
N GLN A 166 2.51 -19.58 -7.22
CA GLN A 166 1.07 -19.41 -7.08
C GLN A 166 0.54 -20.09 -5.79
N THR A 167 1.42 -20.46 -4.86
CA THR A 167 1.06 -21.11 -3.59
C THR A 167 1.11 -20.16 -2.39
N LEU A 168 1.65 -18.94 -2.60
CA LEU A 168 1.82 -17.93 -1.53
C LEU A 168 0.50 -17.29 -1.10
N GLU A 169 -0.49 -17.28 -1.98
CA GLU A 169 -1.84 -16.76 -1.74
C GLU A 169 -2.88 -17.81 -2.14
N SER A 170 -4.04 -17.78 -1.49
CA SER A 170 -5.09 -18.78 -1.70
C SER A 170 -5.71 -18.75 -3.10
N ASP A 171 -5.61 -17.63 -3.80
CA ASP A 171 -6.11 -17.46 -5.16
C ASP A 171 -5.06 -17.64 -6.25
N GLY A 172 -3.81 -17.89 -5.86
CA GLY A 172 -2.69 -18.09 -6.77
C GLY A 172 -2.32 -16.88 -7.61
N GLU A 173 -2.60 -15.68 -7.12
CA GLU A 173 -2.18 -14.45 -7.79
C GLU A 173 -0.65 -14.27 -7.74
N THR A 174 -0.04 -13.98 -8.90
CA THR A 174 1.40 -13.70 -9.02
C THR A 174 1.69 -12.20 -8.91
N LEU A 175 2.93 -11.81 -8.61
CA LEU A 175 3.31 -10.39 -8.50
C LEU A 175 3.09 -9.59 -9.79
N VAL A 176 3.21 -10.21 -10.97
CA VAL A 176 2.92 -9.52 -12.24
C VAL A 176 1.43 -9.21 -12.41
N MET A 177 0.55 -10.09 -11.92
CA MET A 177 -0.90 -9.85 -11.89
C MET A 177 -1.24 -8.70 -10.94
N VAL A 178 -0.67 -8.71 -9.73
CA VAL A 178 -0.83 -7.63 -8.73
C VAL A 178 -0.43 -6.27 -9.32
N ALA A 179 0.74 -6.21 -9.95
CA ALA A 179 1.24 -4.99 -10.57
C ALA A 179 0.34 -4.53 -11.72
N ALA A 180 -0.15 -5.45 -12.55
CA ALA A 180 -1.04 -5.16 -13.67
C ALA A 180 -2.41 -4.64 -13.20
N SER A 181 -3.04 -5.30 -12.23
CA SER A 181 -4.35 -4.92 -11.68
C SER A 181 -4.31 -3.53 -11.03
N ASN A 182 -3.16 -3.16 -10.45
CA ASN A 182 -2.93 -1.87 -9.82
C ASN A 182 -2.32 -0.80 -10.74
N ASN A 183 -2.20 -1.06 -12.04
CA ASN A 183 -1.65 -0.13 -13.04
C ASN A 183 -0.20 0.32 -12.75
N ARG A 184 0.68 -0.60 -12.35
CA ARG A 184 2.08 -0.33 -12.00
C ARG A 184 3.02 -0.68 -13.15
N LEU A 185 3.01 0.14 -14.22
CA LEU A 185 3.67 -0.17 -15.49
C LEU A 185 5.17 -0.49 -15.33
N ASP A 186 5.90 0.32 -14.57
CA ASP A 186 7.36 0.12 -14.43
C ASP A 186 7.70 -1.08 -13.55
N ILE A 187 6.81 -1.44 -12.61
CA ILE A 187 6.94 -2.66 -11.82
C ILE A 187 6.69 -3.89 -12.70
N VAL A 188 5.67 -3.88 -13.57
CA VAL A 188 5.45 -4.94 -14.57
C VAL A 188 6.69 -5.12 -15.44
N LYS A 189 7.20 -4.05 -16.05
CA LYS A 189 8.44 -4.11 -16.87
C LYS A 189 9.59 -4.74 -16.10
N TYR A 190 9.80 -4.34 -14.84
CA TYR A 190 10.85 -4.90 -14.02
C TYR A 190 10.63 -6.40 -13.75
N LEU A 191 9.45 -6.81 -13.29
CA LEU A 191 9.16 -8.23 -13.00
C LEU A 191 9.36 -9.11 -14.25
N LEU A 192 8.91 -8.66 -15.43
CA LEU A 192 9.15 -9.36 -16.70
C LEU A 192 10.65 -9.47 -17.02
N SER A 193 11.43 -8.41 -16.79
CA SER A 193 12.89 -8.44 -16.97
C SER A 193 13.60 -9.41 -16.01
N GLN A 194 12.93 -9.83 -14.93
CA GLN A 194 13.44 -10.80 -13.96
C GLN A 194 12.88 -12.22 -14.19
N GLY A 195 12.14 -12.44 -15.29
CA GLY A 195 11.62 -13.76 -15.65
C GLY A 195 10.26 -14.12 -15.06
N ALA A 196 9.47 -13.13 -14.62
CA ALA A 196 8.06 -13.36 -14.31
C ALA A 196 7.29 -13.78 -15.58
N ASP A 197 6.47 -14.82 -15.46
CA ASP A 197 5.64 -15.38 -16.50
C ASP A 197 4.35 -14.56 -16.63
N ILE A 198 4.24 -13.83 -17.73
CA ILE A 198 3.13 -12.93 -18.03
C ILE A 198 1.80 -13.65 -18.28
N ASN A 199 1.83 -14.94 -18.60
CA ASN A 199 0.68 -15.71 -19.07
C ASN A 199 0.07 -16.64 -18.02
N ARG A 200 0.50 -16.52 -16.75
CA ARG A 200 -0.19 -17.19 -15.64
C ARG A 200 -1.61 -16.64 -15.47
N SER A 201 -2.48 -17.49 -14.92
CA SER A 201 -3.80 -17.12 -14.42
C SER A 201 -3.94 -17.56 -12.97
N THR A 202 -4.77 -16.86 -12.19
CA THR A 202 -5.16 -17.25 -10.83
C THR A 202 -5.67 -18.69 -10.80
N THR A 203 -5.49 -19.35 -9.65
CA THR A 203 -5.74 -20.78 -9.48
C THR A 203 -6.96 -21.09 -8.62
N THR A 204 -7.60 -20.08 -8.03
CA THR A 204 -8.85 -20.28 -7.28
C THR A 204 -9.95 -20.86 -8.18
N ASP A 205 -10.66 -21.87 -7.67
CA ASP A 205 -11.87 -22.42 -8.27
C ASP A 205 -13.15 -21.77 -7.71
N ASP A 206 -13.01 -20.95 -6.66
CA ASP A 206 -14.12 -20.21 -6.05
C ASP A 206 -14.50 -19.02 -6.94
N LYS A 207 -15.59 -19.21 -7.69
CA LYS A 207 -16.18 -18.19 -8.58
C LYS A 207 -16.64 -16.91 -7.87
N THR A 208 -16.71 -16.91 -6.54
CA THR A 208 -17.07 -15.73 -5.76
C THR A 208 -15.86 -14.80 -5.54
N TYR A 209 -14.63 -15.29 -5.74
CA TYR A 209 -13.44 -14.47 -5.58
C TYR A 209 -13.33 -13.44 -6.71
N PRO A 210 -13.07 -12.16 -6.42
CA PRO A 210 -12.88 -11.13 -7.45
C PRO A 210 -11.73 -11.43 -8.43
N SER A 211 -10.77 -12.24 -7.96
CA SER A 211 -9.61 -12.74 -8.67
C SER A 211 -9.85 -14.05 -9.42
N TYR A 212 -11.07 -14.62 -9.38
CA TYR A 212 -11.39 -15.82 -10.15
C TYR A 212 -11.12 -15.63 -11.64
N ASP A 213 -10.35 -16.57 -12.22
CA ASP A 213 -10.07 -16.65 -13.65
C ASP A 213 -9.45 -15.35 -14.19
N GLN A 214 -8.38 -14.88 -13.55
CA GLN A 214 -7.70 -13.63 -13.90
C GLN A 214 -6.24 -13.87 -14.26
N SER A 215 -5.77 -13.13 -15.26
CA SER A 215 -4.36 -13.01 -15.66
C SER A 215 -3.99 -11.52 -15.63
N ALA A 216 -2.71 -11.20 -15.80
CA ALA A 216 -2.28 -9.81 -15.92
C ALA A 216 -3.07 -9.04 -17.00
N LEU A 217 -3.29 -9.67 -18.17
CA LEU A 217 -4.03 -9.03 -19.26
C LEU A 217 -5.52 -8.85 -18.94
N THR A 218 -6.19 -9.89 -18.41
CA THR A 218 -7.63 -9.76 -18.10
C THR A 218 -7.90 -8.76 -16.99
N TYR A 219 -7.00 -8.61 -16.01
CA TYR A 219 -7.08 -7.51 -15.04
C TYR A 219 -6.97 -6.14 -15.71
N ALA A 220 -6.00 -5.95 -16.61
CA ALA A 220 -5.85 -4.70 -17.35
C ALA A 220 -7.06 -4.38 -18.25
N CYS A 221 -7.70 -5.40 -18.81
CA CYS A 221 -8.94 -5.28 -19.58
C CYS A 221 -10.12 -4.89 -18.68
N LYS A 222 -10.37 -5.65 -17.60
CA LYS A 222 -11.46 -5.42 -16.63
C LYS A 222 -11.40 -4.02 -16.01
N ASN A 223 -10.20 -3.54 -15.71
CA ASN A 223 -10.00 -2.24 -15.08
C ASN A 223 -9.84 -1.08 -16.09
N ASN A 224 -10.02 -1.33 -17.39
CA ASN A 224 -9.89 -0.34 -18.47
C ASN A 224 -8.56 0.44 -18.42
N LEU A 225 -7.44 -0.29 -18.35
CA LEU A 225 -6.08 0.25 -18.26
C LEU A 225 -5.37 0.18 -19.64
N PRO A 226 -5.59 1.13 -20.57
CA PRO A 226 -5.16 0.99 -21.97
C PRO A 226 -3.64 0.89 -22.13
N ASP A 227 -2.86 1.63 -21.34
CA ASP A 227 -1.39 1.56 -21.46
C ASP A 227 -0.82 0.30 -20.82
N MET A 228 -1.47 -0.23 -19.79
CA MET A 228 -1.14 -1.55 -19.25
C MET A 228 -1.49 -2.66 -20.26
N GLN A 229 -2.65 -2.60 -20.92
CA GLN A 229 -3.03 -3.54 -21.98
C GLN A 229 -1.99 -3.56 -23.11
N LYS A 230 -1.61 -2.38 -23.62
CA LYS A 230 -0.56 -2.24 -24.65
C LYS A 230 0.77 -2.83 -24.18
N LEU A 231 1.18 -2.51 -22.95
CA LEU A 231 2.43 -3.02 -22.37
C LEU A 231 2.41 -4.55 -22.33
N LEU A 232 1.34 -5.15 -21.81
CA LEU A 232 1.23 -6.59 -21.66
C LEU A 232 1.18 -7.31 -23.02
N ILE A 233 0.35 -6.83 -23.94
CA ILE A 233 0.22 -7.39 -25.30
C ILE A 233 1.56 -7.31 -26.05
N ALA A 234 2.27 -6.18 -25.96
CA ALA A 234 3.58 -6.00 -26.57
C ALA A 234 4.65 -6.96 -26.00
N ASN A 235 4.44 -7.48 -24.78
CA ASN A 235 5.30 -8.46 -24.13
C ASN A 235 4.75 -9.90 -24.22
N GLY A 236 3.80 -10.16 -25.13
CA GLY A 236 3.33 -11.51 -25.43
C GLY A 236 2.27 -12.04 -24.46
N ALA A 237 1.58 -11.16 -23.73
CA ALA A 237 0.42 -11.56 -22.94
C ALA A 237 -0.72 -12.03 -23.86
N LEU A 238 -1.32 -13.17 -23.50
CA LEU A 238 -2.51 -13.72 -24.12
C LEU A 238 -3.66 -13.67 -23.12
N ASN A 239 -4.87 -13.46 -23.63
CA ASN A 239 -6.07 -13.72 -22.86
C ASN A 239 -6.17 -15.23 -22.66
N HIS A 240 -6.00 -15.71 -21.43
CA HIS A 240 -5.98 -17.13 -21.09
C HIS A 240 -7.27 -17.88 -21.48
N ARG A 241 -8.38 -17.15 -21.67
CA ARG A 241 -9.67 -17.72 -22.09
C ARG A 241 -9.78 -17.93 -23.59
N THR A 242 -9.20 -17.02 -24.39
CA THR A 242 -9.37 -17.00 -25.85
C THR A 242 -8.10 -17.33 -26.63
N GLY A 243 -6.94 -17.32 -25.97
CA GLY A 243 -5.62 -17.48 -26.58
C GLY A 243 -5.19 -16.29 -27.45
N LYS A 244 -5.93 -15.18 -27.45
CA LYS A 244 -5.65 -14.00 -28.30
C LYS A 244 -4.91 -12.90 -27.53
N PRO A 245 -4.06 -12.11 -28.20
CA PRO A 245 -3.41 -10.95 -27.59
C PRO A 245 -4.34 -9.72 -27.59
N SER A 246 -5.56 -9.87 -27.05
CA SER A 246 -6.57 -8.81 -26.99
C SER A 246 -7.48 -8.96 -25.77
N CYS A 247 -8.25 -7.92 -25.48
CA CYS A 247 -9.31 -7.95 -24.47
C CYS A 247 -10.60 -8.62 -24.94
N ASP A 248 -10.62 -9.20 -26.15
CA ASP A 248 -11.82 -9.85 -26.69
C ASP A 248 -12.10 -11.14 -25.92
N GLU A 249 -13.37 -11.34 -25.55
CA GLU A 249 -13.92 -12.56 -24.93
C GLU A 249 -14.48 -13.54 -25.98
#